data_AF-A0A355R8E8-F1
#
_entry.id   AF-A0A355R8E8-F1
#
_cell.length_a   1.000
_cell.length_b   1.000
_cell.length_c   1.000
_cell.angle_alpha   90.00
_cell.angle_beta   90.00
_cell.angle_gamma   90.00
#
_symmetry.space_group_name_H-M   'P 1'
#
loop_
_entity.id
_entity.type
_entity.pdbx_description
1 polymer ?
#
loop_
_entity_poly.entity_id
_entity_poly.type
_entity_poly.pdbx_seq_one_letter_code
_entity_poly.pdbx_strand_id
1 'polypeptide(L)' 'LVRALAAIIDLKGDNEAQNLGIALLRRAVESPLRQITANAGDEPSVVADKVKQGSGNFGYNAATGEYGDMIEM' A
#
# COMPACT_ATOMS: atom_id res chain seq x y z
N LEU A 1 4.87 2.72 -3.17
CA LEU A 1 5.27 1.67 -2.19
C LEU A 1 4.34 0.47 -2.20
N VAL A 2 3.02 0.65 -2.16
CA VAL A 2 2.05 -0.46 -2.20
C VAL A 2 2.27 -1.44 -3.36
N ARG A 3 2.65 -0.95 -4.56
CA ARG A 3 2.96 -1.82 -5.70
C ARG A 3 4.19 -2.71 -5.50
N ALA A 4 5.18 -2.25 -4.74
CA ALA A 4 6.36 -3.06 -4.41
C ALA A 4 6.02 -4.21 -3.44
N LEU A 5 4.89 -4.14 -2.71
CA LEU A 5 4.44 -5.22 -1.84
C LEU A 5 4.23 -6.52 -2.62
N ALA A 6 3.76 -6.45 -3.87
CA ALA A 6 3.54 -7.61 -4.72
C ALA A 6 4.83 -8.42 -4.95
N ALA A 7 6.00 -7.76 -5.00
CA ALA A 7 7.28 -8.43 -5.20
C ALA A 7 7.76 -9.21 -3.96
N ILE A 8 7.22 -8.91 -2.77
CA ILE A 8 7.68 -9.48 -1.50
C ILE A 8 6.58 -10.24 -0.74
N ILE A 9 5.39 -10.43 -1.34
CA ILE A 9 4.25 -11.05 -0.66
C ILE A 9 4.46 -12.53 -0.36
N ASP A 10 5.20 -13.23 -1.23
CA ASP A 10 5.55 -14.63 -1.09
C ASP A 10 7.00 -14.84 -0.62
N LEU A 11 7.71 -13.74 -0.34
CA LEU A 11 9.09 -13.81 0.15
C LEU A 11 9.15 -14.56 1.48
N LYS A 12 10.04 -15.54 1.56
CA LYS A 12 10.34 -16.31 2.77
C LYS A 12 11.80 -16.12 3.12
N GLY A 13 12.07 -15.82 4.38
CA GLY A 13 13.42 -15.77 4.91
C GLY A 13 13.94 -17.15 5.30
N ASP A 14 15.24 -17.24 5.47
CA ASP A 14 15.95 -18.48 5.85
C ASP A 14 15.66 -18.91 7.29
N ASN A 15 15.17 -18.00 8.12
CA ASN A 15 14.87 -18.22 9.53
C ASN A 15 13.73 -17.32 10.03
N GLU A 16 13.28 -17.57 11.26
CA GLU A 16 12.18 -16.82 11.87
C GLU A 16 12.46 -15.32 12.03
N ALA A 17 13.70 -14.94 12.35
CA ALA A 17 14.06 -13.53 12.48
C ALA A 17 13.94 -12.77 11.15
N GLN A 18 14.35 -13.39 10.04
CA GLN A 18 14.14 -12.82 8.71
C GLN A 18 12.64 -12.76 8.36
N ASN A 19 11.86 -13.80 8.66
CA ASN A 19 10.41 -13.79 8.43
C ASN A 19 9.70 -12.68 9.21
N LEU A 20 10.13 -12.41 10.45
CA LEU A 20 9.64 -11.28 11.24
C LEU A 20 9.98 -9.94 10.56
N GLY A 21 11.21 -9.78 10.09
CA GLY A 21 11.64 -8.58 9.34
C GLY A 21 10.82 -8.36 8.07
N ILE A 22 10.56 -9.43 7.30
CA ILE A 22 9.70 -9.40 6.12
C ILE A 22 8.28 -8.96 6.49
N ALA A 23 7.70 -9.53 7.56
CA ALA A 23 6.36 -9.15 8.02
C ALA A 23 6.28 -7.67 8.43
N LEU A 24 7.30 -7.15 9.12
CA LEU A 24 7.40 -5.74 9.47
C LEU A 24 7.48 -4.85 8.23
N LEU A 25 8.31 -5.23 7.25
CA LEU A 25 8.44 -4.48 6.00
C LEU A 25 7.12 -4.43 5.23
N ARG A 26 6.41 -5.57 5.12
CA ARG A 26 5.08 -5.66 4.46
C ARG A 26 4.08 -4.68 5.08
N ARG A 27 4.09 -4.52 6.40
CA ARG A 27 3.25 -3.52 7.08
C ARG A 27 3.73 -2.09 6.83
N ALA A 28 5.04 -1.85 6.90
CA ALA A 28 5.62 -0.53 6.76
C ALA A 28 5.37 0.09 5.37
N VAL A 29 5.40 -0.70 4.30
CA VAL A 29 5.21 -0.19 2.92
C VAL A 29 3.82 0.37 2.64
N GLU A 30 2.81 -0.01 3.42
CA GLU A 30 1.46 0.58 3.34
C GLU A 30 1.32 1.89 4.15
N SER A 31 2.20 2.10 5.14
CA SER A 31 2.07 3.21 6.09
C SER A 31 2.02 4.59 5.44
N PRO A 32 2.81 4.90 4.39
CA PRO A 32 2.75 6.22 3.77
C PRO A 32 1.42 6.52 3.10
N LEU A 33 0.82 5.55 2.41
CA LEU A 33 -0.51 5.73 1.81
C LEU A 33 -1.56 5.96 2.90
N ARG A 34 -1.53 5.15 3.97
CA ARG A 34 -2.46 5.28 5.09
C ARG A 34 -2.36 6.66 5.76
N GLN A 35 -1.15 7.18 5.93
CA GLN A 35 -0.94 8.51 6.51
C GLN A 35 -1.49 9.62 5.60
N ILE A 36 -1.26 9.53 4.29
CA ILE A 36 -1.80 10.48 3.32
C ILE A 36 -3.32 10.49 3.36
N THR A 37 -3.95 9.30 3.33
CA THR A 37 -5.41 9.17 3.42
C THR A 37 -5.97 9.73 4.72
N ALA A 38 -5.33 9.42 5.87
CA ALA A 38 -5.75 9.95 7.17
C ALA A 38 -5.70 11.49 7.20
N ASN A 39 -4.64 12.07 6.62
CA ASN A 39 -4.50 13.53 6.53
C ASN A 39 -5.57 14.18 5.62
N ALA A 40 -6.10 13.43 4.65
CA ALA A 40 -7.22 13.86 3.81
C ALA A 40 -8.59 13.69 4.48
N GLY A 41 -8.65 13.09 5.68
CA GLY A 41 -9.90 12.86 6.42
C GLY A 41 -10.65 11.59 6.01
N ASP A 42 -10.08 10.76 5.12
CA ASP A 42 -10.68 9.52 4.65
C ASP A 42 -10.21 8.30 5.45
N GLU A 43 -10.93 7.18 5.32
CA GLU A 43 -10.64 5.94 6.06
C GLU A 43 -9.43 5.19 5.46
N PRO A 44 -8.27 5.16 6.16
CA PRO A 44 -7.01 4.66 5.58
C PRO A 44 -7.06 3.18 5.21
N SER A 45 -7.80 2.37 5.97
CA SER A 45 -7.88 0.93 5.74
C SER A 45 -8.65 0.62 4.46
N VAL A 46 -9.75 1.33 4.22
CA VAL A 46 -10.58 1.17 3.02
C VAL A 46 -9.81 1.57 1.76
N VAL A 47 -9.12 2.71 1.80
CA VAL A 47 -8.31 3.17 0.66
C VAL A 47 -7.16 2.21 0.38
N ALA A 48 -6.40 1.82 1.41
CA ALA A 48 -5.27 0.91 1.24
C ALA A 48 -5.70 -0.44 0.64
N ASP A 49 -6.82 -1.01 1.12
CA ASP A 49 -7.34 -2.28 0.62
C ASP A 49 -7.82 -2.17 -0.84
N LYS A 50 -8.51 -1.08 -1.19
CA LYS A 50 -8.95 -0.85 -2.58
C LYS A 50 -7.79 -0.64 -3.54
N VAL A 51 -6.77 0.13 -3.15
CA VAL A 51 -5.56 0.32 -3.97
C VAL A 51 -4.82 -1.01 -4.18
N LYS A 52 -4.75 -1.87 -3.16
CA LYS A 52 -4.13 -3.21 -3.26
C LYS A 52 -4.86 -4.14 -4.24
N GLN A 53 -6.18 -4.04 -4.36
CA GLN A 53 -6.97 -4.84 -5.30
C GLN A 53 -6.77 -4.40 -6.76
N GLY A 54 -6.36 -3.14 -6.99
CA GLY A 54 -6.01 -2.66 -8.32
C GLY A 54 -4.60 -3.04 -8.76
N SER A 55 -4.28 -2.76 -10.02
CA SER A 55 -3.00 -3.07 -10.67
C SER A 55 -2.39 -1.84 -11.35
N GLY A 56 -1.12 -1.95 -11.76
CA GLY A 56 -0.42 -0.87 -12.47
C GLY A 56 -0.46 0.46 -11.71
N ASN A 57 -0.87 1.52 -12.41
CA ASN A 57 -0.95 2.88 -11.90
C ASN A 57 -2.21 3.19 -11.09
N PHE A 58 -3.14 2.23 -10.95
CA PHE A 58 -4.36 2.46 -10.18
C PHE A 58 -4.02 2.95 -8.77
N GLY A 59 -4.68 4.01 -8.31
CA GLY A 59 -4.44 4.57 -6.99
C GLY A 59 -5.63 5.38 -6.49
N TYR A 60 -5.35 6.19 -5.47
CA TYR A 60 -6.31 7.06 -4.83
C TYR A 60 -5.71 8.47 -4.77
N ASN A 61 -6.44 9.43 -5.31
CA ASN A 61 -6.08 10.84 -5.32
C ASN A 61 -6.65 11.51 -4.06
N ALA A 62 -5.78 11.77 -3.09
CA ALA A 62 -6.16 12.36 -1.80
C ALA A 62 -6.63 13.82 -1.89
N ALA A 63 -6.41 14.51 -3.02
CA ALA A 63 -6.92 15.86 -3.22
C ALA A 63 -8.39 15.89 -3.66
N THR A 64 -8.85 14.85 -4.37
CA THR A 64 -10.22 14.77 -4.91
C THR A 64 -11.08 13.68 -4.29
N GLY A 65 -10.47 12.69 -3.60
CA GLY A 65 -11.16 11.52 -3.05
C GLY A 65 -11.44 10.43 -4.09
N GLU A 66 -10.90 10.56 -5.31
CA GLU A 66 -11.22 9.66 -6.44
C GLU A 66 -10.18 8.56 -6.64
N TYR A 67 -10.62 7.47 -7.27
CA TYR A 67 -9.76 6.34 -7.65
C TYR A 67 -9.59 6.32 -9.17
N GLY A 68 -8.36 6.11 -9.65
CA GLY A 68 -8.07 6.08 -11.08
C GLY A 68 -6.59 5.84 -11.37
N ASP A 69 -6.19 6.08 -12.62
CA ASP A 69 -4.77 6.02 -13.02
C ASP A 69 -4.04 7.25 -12.50
N MET A 70 -3.09 7.07 -11.59
CA MET A 70 -2.36 8.16 -10.93
C MET A 70 -1.35 8.89 -11.84
N ILE A 71 -1.11 8.38 -13.05
CA ILE A 71 -0.24 9.03 -14.06
C ILE A 71 -1.06 9.87 -15.02
N GLU A 72 -2.30 9.48 -15.30
CA GLU A 72 -3.22 10.22 -16.19
C GLU A 72 -4.00 11.33 -15.47
N MET A 73 -4.21 11.19 -14.15
CA MET A 73 -4.97 12.12 -13.29
C MET A 73 -4.24 13.42 -12.95
#